data_AF-A0A1V6TRN2-F1
#
_entry.id   AF-A0A1V6TRN2-F1
#
_cell.length_a   1.000
_cell.length_b   1.000
_cell.length_c   1.000
_cell.angle_alpha   90.00
_cell.angle_beta   90.00
_cell.angle_gamma   90.00
#
_symmetry.space_group_name_H-M   'P 1'
#
loop_
_entity.id
_entity.type
_entity.pdbx_description
1 polymer ?
#
loop_
_entity_poly.entity_id
_entity_poly.type
_entity_poly.pdbx_seq_one_letter_code
_entity_poly.pdbx_strand_id
1 'polypeptide(L)'
;MAAQTTEKLDQLDLNVQAAPTADQVPAEAEEDSDDAQDEGAAEAGAAGADKKKKKKKPKKKSKKKGGAKVQSEPPRVPVSNLFPNGQYPEGEIVEYLNDNAYRTTNEEKRYLDRMNNDFLQEYRQGAEVHRQVRQYAQKNIKPGQTLTEIAEGIEDSVRALTGHSGLEEGDNIKGGMGFPCGLSINHCAAHYTPNAGNKMVLNEGDVMKVDFGAHLNGRIVDSAFTMTFDPVYDPLLAAVKDATNTGIREAGIDVRMSDIGAAIQEAMESYEVEINGTMHPVKCIRNLNGHNIDQHVIHGGKSVPIVKSTDQTKMEEGEVFAIETFGSTGKGYVREEMETSHYALAADAPNVPLRLSSAKNLLNLINKNFGTLPFCRRYIDRLGQDKYLLGLNNLVSSGIVQDYPPLCDIKGSYTAQYEHTIVLRPNVKEVISRGDDY
;
A
#
# COMPACT_ATOMS: atom_id res chain seq x y z
N MET A 1 -0.38 -34.50 -42.95
CA MET A 1 -1.69 -34.90 -43.49
C MET A 1 -2.74 -34.49 -42.46
N ALA A 2 -3.66 -33.55 -42.65
CA ALA A 2 -4.03 -32.70 -43.77
C ALA A 2 -4.82 -31.48 -43.23
N ALA A 3 -4.51 -30.29 -43.77
CA ALA A 3 -5.43 -29.23 -44.23
C ALA A 3 -6.47 -28.64 -43.25
N GLN A 4 -6.33 -27.38 -42.81
CA GLN A 4 -6.72 -26.14 -43.50
C GLN A 4 -8.21 -26.08 -43.92
N THR A 5 -8.97 -25.17 -43.28
CA THR A 5 -9.99 -24.35 -43.95
C THR A 5 -10.19 -23.04 -43.21
N THR A 6 -10.36 -22.00 -44.01
CA THR A 6 -10.26 -20.55 -43.82
C THR A 6 -11.61 -19.84 -43.60
N GLU A 7 -11.55 -18.69 -42.94
CA GLU A 7 -12.26 -17.40 -43.14
C GLU A 7 -13.78 -17.35 -43.40
N LYS A 8 -14.47 -16.51 -42.60
CA LYS A 8 -15.09 -15.25 -43.10
C LYS A 8 -15.66 -14.37 -41.97
N LEU A 9 -15.20 -13.12 -41.94
CA LEU A 9 -15.91 -11.95 -41.42
C LEU A 9 -17.08 -11.62 -42.35
N ASP A 10 -18.20 -11.14 -41.79
CA ASP A 10 -18.94 -10.00 -42.36
C ASP A 10 -19.86 -9.34 -41.34
N GLN A 11 -20.00 -8.04 -41.57
CA GLN A 11 -20.47 -6.94 -40.74
C GLN A 11 -21.98 -6.97 -40.45
N LEU A 12 -22.38 -6.46 -39.28
CA LEU A 12 -23.73 -5.95 -39.03
C LEU A 12 -23.66 -4.62 -38.26
N ASP A 13 -23.48 -3.54 -39.02
CA ASP A 13 -23.89 -2.18 -38.65
C ASP A 13 -25.33 -1.97 -39.16
N LEU A 14 -26.26 -1.64 -38.26
CA LEU A 14 -27.49 -0.93 -38.63
C LEU A 14 -27.82 0.15 -37.60
N ASN A 15 -27.48 1.36 -38.03
CA ASN A 15 -27.89 2.67 -37.56
C ASN A 15 -29.41 2.81 -37.48
N VAL A 16 -29.96 3.28 -36.36
CA VAL A 16 -31.27 3.96 -36.32
C VAL A 16 -31.15 5.20 -35.43
N GLN A 17 -31.09 6.37 -36.07
CA GLN A 17 -31.36 7.67 -35.48
C GLN A 17 -32.85 8.01 -35.68
N ALA A 18 -33.53 8.46 -34.63
CA ALA A 18 -34.68 9.35 -34.73
C ALA A 18 -34.71 10.30 -33.52
N ALA A 19 -34.88 11.58 -33.82
CA ALA A 19 -34.71 12.76 -32.97
C ALA A 19 -36.00 13.09 -32.16
N PRO A 20 -35.98 14.15 -31.31
CA PRO A 20 -36.80 14.24 -30.09
C PRO A 20 -38.15 14.92 -30.30
N THR A 21 -39.08 14.68 -29.37
CA THR A 21 -40.28 15.51 -29.17
C THR A 21 -40.23 16.20 -27.82
N ALA A 22 -40.51 17.50 -27.86
CA ALA A 22 -40.65 18.39 -26.72
C ALA A 22 -42.12 18.44 -26.30
N ASP A 23 -42.40 18.56 -25.00
CA ASP A 23 -43.54 19.35 -24.52
C ASP A 23 -43.34 19.81 -23.05
N GLN A 24 -43.20 21.13 -22.95
CA GLN A 24 -43.79 22.13 -22.04
C GLN A 24 -43.99 21.89 -20.52
N VAL A 25 -43.61 22.97 -19.81
CA VAL A 25 -43.59 23.33 -18.38
C VAL A 25 -45.01 23.64 -17.83
N PRO A 26 -45.24 23.80 -16.50
CA PRO A 26 -44.82 24.99 -15.69
C PRO A 26 -44.23 24.59 -14.31
N ALA A 27 -43.23 25.24 -13.71
CA ALA A 27 -43.04 26.64 -13.33
C ALA A 27 -44.12 27.17 -12.36
N GLU A 28 -43.91 26.92 -11.06
CA GLU A 28 -44.50 27.75 -9.99
C GLU A 28 -43.35 28.44 -9.24
N ALA A 29 -43.37 29.77 -9.33
CA ALA A 29 -42.69 30.69 -8.44
C ALA A 29 -43.75 31.24 -7.49
N GLU A 30 -43.44 31.34 -6.20
CA GLU A 30 -44.09 32.33 -5.35
C GLU A 30 -43.05 33.10 -4.53
N GLU A 31 -43.36 34.38 -4.42
CA GLU A 31 -42.55 35.49 -4.00
C GLU A 31 -42.51 35.67 -2.49
N ASP A 32 -41.45 36.38 -2.10
CA ASP A 32 -41.28 37.25 -0.94
C ASP A 32 -42.55 37.68 -0.17
N SER A 33 -42.45 37.65 1.17
CA SER A 33 -43.01 38.73 1.98
C SER A 33 -42.21 38.90 3.27
N ASP A 34 -41.52 40.04 3.34
CA ASP A 34 -41.08 40.70 4.56
C ASP A 34 -42.20 40.77 5.60
N ASP A 35 -41.84 40.59 6.88
CA ASP A 35 -42.39 41.46 7.91
C ASP A 35 -41.39 41.63 9.06
N ALA A 36 -40.99 42.88 9.23
CA ALA A 36 -40.23 43.39 10.35
C ALA A 36 -41.19 44.02 11.36
N GLN A 37 -40.91 43.87 12.65
CA GLN A 37 -41.18 44.80 13.76
C GLN A 37 -40.92 44.06 15.08
N ASP A 38 -40.52 44.65 16.21
CA ASP A 38 -39.91 45.93 16.57
C ASP A 38 -39.67 45.86 18.10
N GLU A 39 -38.91 46.82 18.58
CA GLU A 39 -38.91 47.42 19.92
C GLU A 39 -38.06 46.79 21.03
N GLY A 40 -37.33 47.68 21.72
CA GLY A 40 -36.87 47.34 23.07
C GLY A 40 -35.80 48.15 23.80
N ALA A 41 -35.48 49.38 23.40
CA ALA A 41 -35.06 50.51 24.28
C ALA A 41 -33.88 50.40 25.30
N ALA A 42 -32.92 51.33 25.08
CA ALA A 42 -32.58 52.48 25.95
C ALA A 42 -31.31 52.49 26.86
N GLU A 43 -30.55 53.59 26.62
CA GLU A 43 -29.81 54.50 27.52
C GLU A 43 -28.49 54.06 28.18
N ALA A 44 -27.47 54.90 28.38
CA ALA A 44 -27.07 56.25 27.96
C ALA A 44 -25.63 56.50 28.46
N GLY A 45 -24.86 57.41 27.85
CA GLY A 45 -23.88 58.20 28.61
C GLY A 45 -22.47 58.42 28.03
N ALA A 46 -22.26 59.67 27.58
CA ALA A 46 -21.05 60.49 27.68
C ALA A 46 -19.98 60.46 26.57
N ALA A 47 -19.61 61.70 26.20
CA ALA A 47 -18.94 62.15 24.99
C ALA A 47 -17.40 62.18 25.10
N GLY A 48 -16.75 62.11 23.94
CA GLY A 48 -15.34 62.47 23.74
C GLY A 48 -15.05 62.58 22.25
N ALA A 49 -14.97 63.81 21.74
CA ALA A 49 -14.68 64.11 20.35
C ALA A 49 -13.19 63.99 20.06
N ASP A 50 -12.80 63.23 19.02
CA ASP A 50 -11.57 63.56 18.27
C ASP A 50 -11.50 62.98 16.86
N LYS A 51 -10.68 63.65 16.06
CA LYS A 51 -10.70 63.78 14.59
C LYS A 51 -10.43 62.50 13.76
N LYS A 52 -11.14 62.46 12.62
CA LYS A 52 -11.01 61.57 11.45
C LYS A 52 -9.57 61.18 11.06
N LYS A 53 -9.29 59.86 11.04
CA LYS A 53 -8.36 59.20 10.11
C LYS A 53 -9.10 58.08 9.37
N LYS A 54 -9.30 58.22 8.05
CA LYS A 54 -9.84 57.18 7.16
C LYS A 54 -8.88 55.96 7.15
N LYS A 55 -9.15 54.92 7.94
CA LYS A 55 -8.59 53.58 7.73
C LYS A 55 -9.44 52.85 6.67
N LYS A 56 -8.84 52.54 5.52
CA LYS A 56 -9.42 51.64 4.51
C LYS A 56 -9.66 50.27 5.16
N LYS A 57 -10.92 49.80 5.19
CA LYS A 57 -11.25 48.40 5.49
C LYS A 57 -10.57 47.49 4.44
N PRO A 58 -9.86 46.42 4.82
CA PRO A 58 -9.39 45.45 3.85
C PRO A 58 -10.60 44.72 3.26
N LYS A 59 -10.72 44.75 1.93
CA LYS A 59 -11.70 43.93 1.20
C LYS A 59 -11.50 42.47 1.61
N LYS A 60 -12.55 41.82 2.14
CA LYS A 60 -12.64 40.36 2.19
C LYS A 60 -12.37 39.84 0.78
N LYS A 61 -11.18 39.28 0.55
CA LYS A 61 -10.94 38.45 -0.64
C LYS A 61 -11.89 37.26 -0.49
N SER A 62 -12.82 37.13 -1.42
CA SER A 62 -13.55 35.89 -1.60
C SER A 62 -12.51 34.77 -1.71
N LYS A 63 -12.67 33.72 -0.89
CA LYS A 63 -11.91 32.48 -1.08
C LYS A 63 -12.20 32.03 -2.51
N LYS A 64 -11.23 32.19 -3.41
CA LYS A 64 -11.20 31.41 -4.64
C LYS A 64 -11.29 29.95 -4.19
N LYS A 65 -12.32 29.22 -4.61
CA LYS A 65 -12.29 27.76 -4.64
C LYS A 65 -10.99 27.40 -5.36
N GLY A 66 -10.00 26.91 -4.59
CA GLY A 66 -8.73 26.48 -5.17
C GLY A 66 -9.05 25.33 -6.11
N GLY A 67 -8.60 25.42 -7.37
CA GLY A 67 -8.69 24.30 -8.29
C GLY A 67 -8.00 23.07 -7.68
N ALA A 68 -8.37 21.88 -8.16
CA ALA A 68 -7.67 20.65 -7.82
C ALA A 68 -6.16 20.88 -7.94
N LYS A 69 -5.42 20.70 -6.85
CA LYS A 69 -3.96 20.79 -6.91
C LYS A 69 -3.50 19.60 -7.75
N VAL A 70 -2.62 19.83 -8.71
CA VAL A 70 -1.95 18.74 -9.43
C VAL A 70 -0.79 18.26 -8.57
N GLN A 71 -0.44 16.98 -8.64
CA GLN A 71 0.74 16.44 -7.97
C GLN A 71 2.03 17.10 -8.52
N SER A 72 3.06 17.22 -7.67
CA SER A 72 4.38 17.73 -8.05
C SER A 72 5.34 16.60 -8.48
N GLU A 73 6.49 16.95 -9.04
CA GLU A 73 7.59 16.00 -9.30
C GLU A 73 8.89 16.54 -8.67
N PRO A 74 9.44 15.90 -7.62
CA PRO A 74 8.95 14.69 -6.94
C PRO A 74 7.58 14.91 -6.24
N PRO A 75 6.83 13.83 -5.96
CA PRO A 75 5.49 13.93 -5.37
C PRO A 75 5.58 14.46 -3.93
N ARG A 76 4.97 15.62 -3.68
CA ARG A 76 5.02 16.33 -2.39
C ARG A 76 3.69 16.94 -1.94
N VAL A 77 2.65 16.83 -2.76
CA VAL A 77 1.30 17.29 -2.40
C VAL A 77 0.57 16.14 -1.69
N PRO A 78 0.10 16.34 -0.44
CA PRO A 78 -0.70 15.32 0.25
C PRO A 78 -1.91 14.87 -0.58
N VAL A 79 -2.18 13.58 -0.63
CA VAL A 79 -3.29 13.00 -1.40
C VAL A 79 -4.63 13.56 -0.94
N SER A 80 -4.80 13.82 0.36
CA SER A 80 -5.98 14.49 0.92
C SER A 80 -6.24 15.89 0.33
N ASN A 81 -5.21 16.59 -0.17
CA ASN A 81 -5.38 17.87 -0.86
C ASN A 81 -5.80 17.73 -2.32
N LEU A 82 -5.50 16.57 -2.94
CA LEU A 82 -5.92 16.24 -4.31
C LEU A 82 -7.41 15.84 -4.33
N PHE A 83 -7.88 15.21 -3.25
CA PHE A 83 -9.25 14.72 -3.05
C PHE A 83 -9.93 15.41 -1.86
N PRO A 84 -10.29 16.71 -1.96
CA PRO A 84 -10.80 17.49 -0.82
C PRO A 84 -12.19 17.07 -0.33
N ASN A 85 -12.89 16.19 -1.06
CA ASN A 85 -14.15 15.58 -0.64
C ASN A 85 -13.96 14.31 0.21
N GLY A 86 -12.71 13.89 0.46
CA GLY A 86 -12.42 12.65 1.19
C GLY A 86 -12.87 11.39 0.46
N GLN A 87 -13.01 11.45 -0.86
CA GLN A 87 -13.33 10.30 -1.71
C GLN A 87 -12.12 10.01 -2.60
N TYR A 88 -11.49 8.88 -2.36
CA TYR A 88 -10.28 8.44 -3.06
C TYR A 88 -10.63 7.41 -4.15
N PRO A 89 -9.78 7.25 -5.18
CA PRO A 89 -10.03 6.29 -6.26
C PRO A 89 -10.18 4.86 -5.72
N GLU A 90 -11.19 4.15 -6.23
CA GLU A 90 -11.34 2.72 -5.95
C GLU A 90 -10.20 1.93 -6.59
N GLY A 91 -9.85 0.80 -6.00
CA GLY A 91 -9.03 -0.21 -6.68
C GLY A 91 -9.81 -0.94 -7.76
N GLU A 92 -9.23 -2.03 -8.27
CA GLU A 92 -9.93 -2.91 -9.19
C GLU A 92 -11.02 -3.70 -8.44
N ILE A 93 -12.27 -3.52 -8.86
CA ILE A 93 -13.42 -4.24 -8.30
C ILE A 93 -13.63 -5.54 -9.07
N VAL A 94 -13.62 -6.65 -8.33
CA VAL A 94 -13.76 -8.00 -8.87
C VAL A 94 -14.94 -8.69 -8.18
N GLU A 95 -15.86 -9.26 -8.96
CA GLU A 95 -16.95 -10.07 -8.42
C GLU A 95 -16.41 -11.37 -7.82
N TYR A 96 -17.02 -11.84 -6.73
CA TYR A 96 -16.71 -13.18 -6.23
C TYR A 96 -17.25 -14.25 -7.17
N LEU A 97 -16.54 -15.37 -7.23
CA LEU A 97 -16.89 -16.51 -8.08
C LEU A 97 -17.77 -17.53 -7.33
N ASN A 98 -18.36 -18.45 -8.10
CA ASN A 98 -19.06 -19.64 -7.61
C ASN A 98 -20.20 -19.31 -6.63
N ASP A 99 -20.28 -20.05 -5.52
CA ASP A 99 -21.32 -19.92 -4.49
C ASP A 99 -21.35 -18.54 -3.81
N ASN A 100 -20.38 -17.67 -4.09
CA ASN A 100 -20.33 -16.30 -3.58
C ASN A 100 -20.83 -15.24 -4.59
N ALA A 101 -21.15 -15.61 -5.83
CA ALA A 101 -21.63 -14.67 -6.85
C ALA A 101 -22.95 -13.96 -6.47
N TYR A 102 -23.75 -14.55 -5.57
CA TYR A 102 -24.98 -13.92 -5.07
C TYR A 102 -24.72 -12.61 -4.31
N ARG A 103 -23.51 -12.44 -3.75
CA ARG A 103 -23.13 -11.31 -2.89
C ARG A 103 -23.20 -9.97 -3.62
N THR A 104 -22.93 -9.96 -4.93
CA THR A 104 -22.95 -8.75 -5.76
C THR A 104 -24.31 -8.07 -5.78
N THR A 105 -25.39 -8.86 -5.86
CA THR A 105 -26.77 -8.35 -6.00
C THR A 105 -27.55 -8.38 -4.68
N ASN A 106 -27.05 -9.07 -3.66
CA ASN A 106 -27.71 -9.18 -2.37
C ASN A 106 -27.75 -7.83 -1.62
N GLU A 107 -28.95 -7.36 -1.26
CA GLU A 107 -29.11 -6.02 -0.68
C GLU A 107 -28.55 -5.90 0.75
N GLU A 108 -28.57 -6.97 1.54
CA GLU A 108 -27.94 -6.98 2.87
C GLU A 108 -26.43 -6.80 2.75
N LYS A 109 -25.78 -7.52 1.83
CA LYS A 109 -24.34 -7.39 1.58
C LYS A 109 -23.97 -6.01 1.07
N ARG A 110 -24.77 -5.44 0.16
CA ARG A 110 -24.59 -4.06 -0.31
C ARG A 110 -24.81 -3.02 0.80
N TYR A 111 -25.74 -3.27 1.73
CA TYR A 111 -25.96 -2.40 2.88
C TYR A 111 -24.78 -2.43 3.85
N LEU A 112 -24.29 -3.62 4.21
CA LEU A 112 -23.11 -3.80 5.07
C LEU A 112 -21.88 -3.12 4.48
N ASP A 113 -21.66 -3.28 3.18
CA ASP A 113 -20.56 -2.65 2.46
C ASP A 113 -20.62 -1.11 2.53
N ARG A 114 -21.81 -0.50 2.39
CA ARG A 114 -22.01 0.95 2.53
C ARG A 114 -21.72 1.47 3.94
N MET A 115 -21.90 0.67 4.98
CA MET A 115 -21.62 1.07 6.36
C MET A 115 -20.13 1.23 6.65
N ASN A 116 -19.26 0.55 5.91
CA ASN A 116 -17.81 0.53 6.13
C ASN A 116 -17.05 1.57 5.30
N ASN A 117 -17.68 2.73 5.01
CA ASN A 117 -17.11 3.72 4.10
C ASN A 117 -15.79 4.30 4.61
N ASP A 118 -15.71 4.70 5.88
CA ASP A 118 -14.51 5.33 6.45
C ASP A 118 -13.29 4.38 6.38
N PHE A 119 -13.50 3.10 6.72
CA PHE A 119 -12.51 2.03 6.59
C PHE A 119 -11.97 1.92 5.16
N LEU A 120 -12.85 1.94 4.15
CA LEU A 120 -12.44 1.85 2.74
C LEU A 120 -11.71 3.10 2.27
N GLN A 121 -12.13 4.30 2.69
CA GLN A 121 -11.46 5.54 2.27
C GLN A 121 -10.03 5.64 2.81
N GLU A 122 -9.78 5.18 4.03
CA GLU A 122 -8.42 5.13 4.59
C GLU A 122 -7.49 4.23 3.77
N TYR A 123 -7.94 3.01 3.41
CA TYR A 123 -7.18 2.13 2.53
C TYR A 123 -7.02 2.71 1.11
N ARG A 124 -8.07 3.29 0.51
CA ARG A 124 -7.99 3.90 -0.82
C ARG A 124 -7.05 5.09 -0.85
N GLN A 125 -7.03 5.90 0.22
CA GLN A 125 -6.04 6.96 0.39
C GLN A 125 -4.62 6.38 0.44
N GLY A 126 -4.39 5.36 1.27
CA GLY A 126 -3.09 4.68 1.36
C GLY A 126 -2.64 4.08 0.02
N ALA A 127 -3.58 3.48 -0.71
CA ALA A 127 -3.32 2.88 -2.02
C ALA A 127 -2.99 3.94 -3.07
N GLU A 128 -3.66 5.09 -3.03
CA GLU A 128 -3.35 6.21 -3.92
C GLU A 128 -1.97 6.84 -3.61
N VAL A 129 -1.60 6.94 -2.33
CA VAL A 129 -0.22 7.28 -1.94
C VAL A 129 0.75 6.28 -2.57
N HIS A 130 0.50 4.98 -2.38
CA HIS A 130 1.37 3.93 -2.88
C HIS A 130 1.53 3.98 -4.41
N ARG A 131 0.42 4.12 -5.17
CA ARG A 131 0.41 4.27 -6.63
C ARG A 131 1.26 5.45 -7.11
N GLN A 132 1.08 6.63 -6.53
CA GLN A 132 1.83 7.82 -6.96
C GLN A 132 3.33 7.69 -6.61
N VAL A 133 3.66 7.13 -5.44
CA VAL A 133 5.05 6.94 -5.02
C VAL A 133 5.75 5.87 -5.87
N ARG A 134 5.11 4.74 -6.16
CA ARG A 134 5.73 3.69 -6.97
C ARG A 134 5.90 4.11 -8.43
N GLN A 135 4.98 4.87 -9.00
CA GLN A 135 5.16 5.47 -10.34
C GLN A 135 6.36 6.42 -10.38
N TYR A 136 6.53 7.24 -9.33
CA TYR A 136 7.73 8.05 -9.15
C TYR A 136 8.99 7.17 -9.05
N ALA A 137 8.97 6.11 -8.25
CA ALA A 137 10.08 5.18 -8.07
C ALA A 137 10.48 4.50 -9.41
N GLN A 138 9.52 3.89 -10.12
CA GLN A 138 9.74 3.26 -11.42
C GLN A 138 10.37 4.23 -12.44
N LYS A 139 9.92 5.49 -12.46
CA LYS A 139 10.46 6.52 -13.34
C LYS A 139 11.89 6.93 -12.97
N ASN A 140 12.18 7.07 -11.68
CA ASN A 140 13.39 7.76 -11.20
C ASN A 140 14.51 6.84 -10.72
N ILE A 141 14.22 5.59 -10.33
CA ILE A 141 15.25 4.62 -9.94
C ILE A 141 16.10 4.27 -11.16
N LYS A 142 17.42 4.36 -11.03
CA LYS A 142 18.41 4.06 -12.07
C LYS A 142 19.67 3.43 -11.47
N PRO A 143 20.38 2.57 -12.21
CA PRO A 143 21.69 2.07 -11.81
C PRO A 143 22.67 3.22 -11.53
N GLY A 144 23.54 3.02 -10.53
CA GLY A 144 24.46 4.03 -10.02
C GLY A 144 23.95 4.77 -8.78
N GLN A 145 22.66 4.72 -8.47
CA GLN A 145 22.14 5.23 -7.20
C GLN A 145 22.47 4.28 -6.04
N THR A 146 22.76 4.85 -4.88
CA THR A 146 22.85 4.08 -3.65
C THR A 146 21.47 3.60 -3.22
N LEU A 147 21.39 2.43 -2.59
CA LEU A 147 20.11 1.94 -2.06
C LEU A 147 19.55 2.88 -0.98
N THR A 148 20.41 3.63 -0.28
CA THR A 148 19.99 4.64 0.70
C THR A 148 19.25 5.79 0.03
N GLU A 149 19.77 6.34 -1.08
CA GLU A 149 19.11 7.41 -1.84
C GLU A 149 17.74 6.95 -2.38
N ILE A 150 17.65 5.69 -2.84
CA ILE A 150 16.39 5.11 -3.32
C ILE A 150 15.38 5.00 -2.17
N ALA A 151 15.80 4.42 -1.03
CA ALA A 151 14.92 4.24 0.13
C ALA A 151 14.41 5.58 0.66
N GLU A 152 15.30 6.56 0.86
CA GLU A 152 14.91 7.88 1.35
C GLU A 152 13.99 8.62 0.37
N GLY A 153 14.22 8.50 -0.94
CA GLY A 153 13.38 9.09 -1.97
C GLY A 153 11.94 8.56 -1.96
N ILE A 154 11.76 7.25 -1.78
CA ILE A 154 10.44 6.60 -1.64
C ILE A 154 9.79 7.04 -0.32
N GLU A 155 10.51 6.90 0.80
CA GLU A 155 9.96 7.15 2.12
C GLU A 155 9.56 8.61 2.35
N ASP A 156 10.35 9.56 1.86
CA ASP A 156 10.01 10.99 1.93
C ASP A 156 8.79 11.32 1.07
N SER A 157 8.60 10.60 -0.04
CA SER A 157 7.42 10.73 -0.88
C SER A 157 6.17 10.20 -0.18
N VAL A 158 6.23 9.03 0.47
CA VAL A 158 5.12 8.50 1.28
C VAL A 158 4.77 9.46 2.42
N ARG A 159 5.76 9.94 3.19
CA ARG A 159 5.55 10.90 4.28
C ARG A 159 4.90 12.20 3.79
N ALA A 160 5.34 12.71 2.63
CA ALA A 160 4.75 13.92 2.05
C ALA A 160 3.32 13.70 1.56
N LEU A 161 3.03 12.56 0.94
CA LEU A 161 1.73 12.26 0.34
C LEU A 161 0.67 11.84 1.36
N THR A 162 1.07 11.20 2.45
CA THR A 162 0.21 10.97 3.63
C THR A 162 -0.01 12.27 4.41
N GLY A 163 0.94 13.20 4.37
CA GLY A 163 0.93 14.42 5.20
C GLY A 163 1.48 14.19 6.61
N HIS A 164 2.09 13.03 6.86
CA HIS A 164 2.63 12.62 8.14
C HIS A 164 4.15 12.49 8.05
N SER A 165 4.86 13.44 8.66
CA SER A 165 6.32 13.52 8.59
C SER A 165 7.00 12.49 9.49
N GLY A 166 6.28 11.95 10.47
CA GLY A 166 6.80 10.96 11.40
C GLY A 166 7.85 11.49 12.38
N LEU A 167 7.92 12.81 12.57
CA LEU A 167 8.89 13.46 13.47
C LEU A 167 8.28 13.85 14.82
N GLU A 168 6.97 14.09 14.85
CA GLU A 168 6.24 14.35 16.09
C GLU A 168 5.83 13.05 16.75
N GLU A 169 5.81 13.02 18.09
CA GLU A 169 5.40 11.85 18.86
C GLU A 169 4.00 11.39 18.44
N GLY A 170 3.86 10.11 18.08
CA GLY A 170 2.61 9.51 17.63
C GLY A 170 2.19 9.84 16.20
N ASP A 171 2.93 10.66 15.44
CA ASP A 171 2.57 11.02 14.06
C ASP A 171 2.64 9.80 13.12
N ASN A 172 3.71 9.01 13.24
CA ASN A 172 3.89 7.74 12.51
C ASN A 172 2.74 6.73 12.77
N ILE A 173 2.00 6.83 13.88
CA ILE A 173 0.85 5.94 14.15
C ILE A 173 -0.38 6.40 13.36
N LYS A 174 -0.53 7.70 13.14
CA LYS A 174 -1.65 8.29 12.39
C LYS A 174 -1.51 8.08 10.88
N GLY A 175 -0.30 8.08 10.36
CA GLY A 175 -0.05 7.76 8.96
C GLY A 175 1.44 7.86 8.60
N GLY A 176 1.78 7.37 7.42
CA GLY A 176 3.15 7.36 6.92
C GLY A 176 3.53 6.01 6.33
N MET A 177 4.75 5.58 6.61
CA MET A 177 5.28 4.27 6.18
C MET A 177 4.59 3.16 6.96
N GLY A 178 3.96 2.20 6.25
CA GLY A 178 3.35 1.03 6.87
C GLY A 178 4.39 0.06 7.44
N PHE A 179 5.54 -0.01 6.78
CA PHE A 179 6.74 -0.75 7.18
C PHE A 179 7.94 -0.19 6.37
N PRO A 180 9.20 -0.54 6.70
CA PRO A 180 10.36 0.02 6.03
C PRO A 180 10.45 -0.36 4.54
N CYS A 181 11.00 0.54 3.72
CA CYS A 181 11.15 0.29 2.29
C CYS A 181 12.19 -0.81 2.01
N GLY A 182 11.71 -2.00 1.65
CA GLY A 182 12.47 -3.13 1.17
C GLY A 182 13.06 -2.88 -0.22
N LEU A 183 14.36 -3.11 -0.35
CA LEU A 183 15.17 -2.95 -1.57
C LEU A 183 16.07 -4.18 -1.78
N SER A 184 15.49 -5.37 -1.62
CA SER A 184 16.22 -6.64 -1.69
C SER A 184 16.71 -6.90 -3.12
N ILE A 185 18.00 -7.20 -3.30
CA ILE A 185 18.61 -7.42 -4.62
C ILE A 185 19.01 -8.88 -4.87
N ASN A 186 18.79 -9.35 -6.10
CA ASN A 186 19.22 -10.65 -6.62
C ASN A 186 18.66 -11.83 -5.79
N HIS A 187 19.52 -12.65 -5.20
CA HIS A 187 19.16 -13.79 -4.35
C HIS A 187 18.45 -13.40 -3.04
N CYS A 188 18.60 -12.16 -2.55
CA CYS A 188 17.84 -11.66 -1.42
C CYS A 188 16.41 -11.37 -1.87
N ALA A 189 15.42 -12.08 -1.31
CA ALA A 189 14.02 -11.96 -1.69
C ALA A 189 13.31 -10.82 -0.95
N ALA A 190 13.45 -10.76 0.38
CA ALA A 190 12.68 -9.86 1.24
C ALA A 190 13.50 -9.31 2.41
N HIS A 191 12.94 -8.32 3.12
CA HIS A 191 13.43 -7.75 4.39
C HIS A 191 14.82 -7.10 4.37
N TYR A 192 15.36 -6.74 3.21
CA TYR A 192 16.55 -5.91 3.13
C TYR A 192 16.20 -4.43 2.94
N THR A 193 16.70 -3.58 3.82
CA THR A 193 16.77 -2.13 3.63
C THR A 193 18.12 -1.64 4.16
N PRO A 194 18.78 -0.63 3.54
CA PRO A 194 20.09 -0.18 3.99
C PRO A 194 20.05 0.36 5.43
N ASN A 195 21.02 -0.02 6.25
CA ASN A 195 21.32 0.67 7.51
C ASN A 195 22.20 1.92 7.25
N ALA A 196 22.32 2.80 8.25
CA ALA A 196 23.21 3.96 8.17
C ALA A 196 24.65 3.56 7.78
N GLY A 197 25.24 4.30 6.84
CA GLY A 197 26.60 4.04 6.33
C GLY A 197 26.71 2.94 5.27
N ASN A 198 25.60 2.30 4.88
CA ASN A 198 25.58 1.39 3.74
C ASN A 198 25.98 2.11 2.44
N LYS A 199 26.81 1.45 1.63
CA LYS A 199 27.34 1.97 0.37
C LYS A 199 26.96 1.12 -0.84
N MET A 200 25.95 0.27 -0.69
CA MET A 200 25.49 -0.58 -1.77
C MET A 200 24.85 0.29 -2.85
N VAL A 201 25.25 0.03 -4.09
CA VAL A 201 24.80 0.75 -5.28
C VAL A 201 24.05 -0.24 -6.16
N LEU A 202 22.92 0.22 -6.71
CA LEU A 202 22.14 -0.52 -7.68
C LEU A 202 22.90 -0.62 -9.01
N ASN A 203 23.02 -1.82 -9.57
CA ASN A 203 23.72 -2.08 -10.82
C ASN A 203 22.73 -2.47 -11.93
N GLU A 204 23.18 -2.36 -13.19
CA GLU A 204 22.36 -2.69 -14.37
C GLU A 204 21.80 -4.12 -14.33
N GLY A 205 22.62 -5.08 -13.91
CA GLY A 205 22.28 -6.49 -13.86
C GLY A 205 21.55 -6.95 -12.59
N ASP A 206 21.20 -6.02 -11.69
CA ASP A 206 20.51 -6.38 -10.44
C ASP A 206 19.00 -6.59 -10.65
N VAL A 207 18.45 -7.58 -9.95
CA VAL A 207 17.00 -7.80 -9.83
C VAL A 207 16.53 -7.31 -8.46
N MET A 208 15.95 -6.12 -8.41
CA MET A 208 15.59 -5.44 -7.17
C MET A 208 14.09 -5.54 -6.89
N LYS A 209 13.71 -6.05 -5.72
CA LYS A 209 12.33 -5.94 -5.23
C LYS A 209 12.20 -4.61 -4.51
N VAL A 210 11.21 -3.82 -4.91
CA VAL A 210 10.81 -2.58 -4.25
C VAL A 210 9.50 -2.86 -3.55
N ASP A 211 9.57 -2.90 -2.23
CA ASP A 211 8.50 -3.32 -1.35
C ASP A 211 8.33 -2.26 -0.25
N PHE A 212 7.18 -1.60 -0.18
CA PHE A 212 6.98 -0.56 0.83
C PHE A 212 5.51 -0.37 1.20
N GLY A 213 5.25 -0.16 2.49
CA GLY A 213 3.91 0.10 2.97
C GLY A 213 3.57 1.59 3.00
N ALA A 214 2.30 1.92 2.74
CA ALA A 214 1.71 3.21 3.10
C ALA A 214 0.47 2.97 3.97
N HIS A 215 0.29 3.75 5.03
CA HIS A 215 -0.87 3.58 5.90
C HIS A 215 -1.48 4.90 6.37
N LEU A 216 -2.78 4.86 6.66
CA LEU A 216 -3.53 5.88 7.38
C LEU A 216 -4.27 5.18 8.53
N ASN A 217 -4.13 5.68 9.76
CA ASN A 217 -4.75 5.12 10.97
C ASN A 217 -4.58 3.60 11.11
N GLY A 218 -3.39 3.10 10.76
CA GLY A 218 -3.06 1.68 10.78
C GLY A 218 -3.67 0.82 9.67
N ARG A 219 -4.38 1.39 8.69
CA ARG A 219 -4.83 0.69 7.47
C ARG A 219 -3.66 0.59 6.49
N ILE A 220 -2.91 -0.50 6.58
CA ILE A 220 -1.66 -0.67 5.83
C ILE A 220 -1.97 -1.19 4.43
N VAL A 221 -1.54 -0.47 3.41
CA VAL A 221 -1.44 -0.99 2.05
C VAL A 221 -0.04 -1.55 1.88
N ASP A 222 0.01 -2.86 1.73
CA ASP A 222 1.16 -3.67 1.39
C ASP A 222 1.15 -4.02 -0.12
N SER A 223 2.20 -3.66 -0.83
CA SER A 223 2.28 -3.82 -2.28
C SER A 223 3.72 -3.65 -2.76
N ALA A 224 4.14 -4.55 -3.63
CA ALA A 224 5.52 -4.67 -4.06
C ALA A 224 5.61 -4.97 -5.55
N PHE A 225 6.74 -4.59 -6.14
CA PHE A 225 7.07 -4.87 -7.52
C PHE A 225 8.57 -5.09 -7.70
N THR A 226 8.93 -5.82 -8.74
CA THR A 226 10.34 -6.01 -9.11
C THR A 226 10.76 -5.02 -10.20
N MET A 227 11.95 -4.46 -10.04
CA MET A 227 12.63 -3.63 -11.03
C MET A 227 13.89 -4.33 -11.55
N THR A 228 14.06 -4.26 -12.87
CA THR A 228 15.23 -4.73 -13.61
C THR A 228 15.57 -3.69 -14.68
N PHE A 229 16.83 -3.68 -15.13
CA PHE A 229 17.27 -2.87 -16.28
C PHE A 229 17.77 -3.72 -17.44
N ASP A 230 18.12 -4.99 -17.16
CA ASP A 230 18.40 -5.99 -18.17
C ASP A 230 17.12 -6.79 -18.52
N PRO A 231 16.66 -6.77 -19.80
CA PRO A 231 15.46 -7.49 -20.23
C PRO A 231 15.60 -9.03 -20.15
N VAL A 232 16.80 -9.56 -19.91
CA VAL A 232 17.01 -11.01 -19.67
C VAL A 232 16.13 -11.54 -18.52
N TYR A 233 15.73 -10.67 -17.60
CA TYR A 233 14.89 -11.03 -16.45
C TYR A 233 13.39 -10.84 -16.69
N ASP A 234 12.96 -10.25 -17.81
CA ASP A 234 11.53 -10.00 -18.10
C ASP A 234 10.67 -11.28 -18.00
N PRO A 235 11.11 -12.45 -18.50
CA PRO A 235 10.36 -13.69 -18.33
C PRO A 235 10.19 -14.11 -16.86
N LEU A 236 11.19 -13.85 -16.00
CA LEU A 236 11.09 -14.13 -14.55
C LEU A 236 10.07 -13.22 -13.90
N LEU A 237 10.08 -11.92 -14.24
CA LEU A 237 9.09 -10.96 -13.74
C LEU A 237 7.67 -11.32 -14.20
N ALA A 238 7.52 -11.74 -15.47
CA ALA A 238 6.23 -12.17 -16.01
C ALA A 238 5.67 -13.40 -15.27
N ALA A 239 6.50 -14.40 -14.99
CA ALA A 239 6.11 -15.59 -14.23
C ALA A 239 5.57 -15.23 -12.84
N VAL A 240 6.30 -14.37 -12.11
CA VAL A 240 5.90 -13.96 -10.75
C VAL A 240 4.67 -13.06 -10.75
N LYS A 241 4.56 -12.16 -11.74
CA LYS A 241 3.37 -11.31 -11.90
C LYS A 241 2.12 -12.16 -12.20
N ASP A 242 2.24 -13.13 -13.09
CA ASP A 242 1.13 -14.05 -13.42
C ASP A 242 0.73 -14.91 -12.22
N ALA A 243 1.70 -15.47 -11.50
CA ALA A 243 1.43 -16.24 -10.28
C ALA A 243 0.73 -15.40 -9.20
N THR A 244 1.14 -14.14 -9.02
CA THR A 244 0.49 -13.19 -8.08
C THR A 244 -0.94 -12.89 -8.51
N ASN A 245 -1.16 -12.59 -9.78
CA ASN A 245 -2.50 -12.33 -10.31
C ASN A 245 -3.39 -13.58 -10.26
N THR A 246 -2.83 -14.77 -10.42
CA THR A 246 -3.52 -16.04 -10.16
C THR A 246 -3.94 -16.14 -8.69
N GLY A 247 -3.04 -15.87 -7.74
CA GLY A 247 -3.38 -15.82 -6.32
C GLY A 247 -4.51 -14.84 -6.01
N ILE A 248 -4.44 -13.62 -6.57
CA ILE A 248 -5.48 -12.61 -6.43
C ILE A 248 -6.80 -13.09 -7.02
N ARG A 249 -6.79 -13.71 -8.20
CA ARG A 249 -7.99 -14.22 -8.87
C ARG A 249 -8.67 -15.30 -8.04
N GLU A 250 -7.90 -16.22 -7.48
CA GLU A 250 -8.39 -17.34 -6.66
C GLU A 250 -8.81 -16.92 -5.25
N ALA A 251 -8.25 -15.83 -4.71
CA ALA A 251 -8.61 -15.33 -3.39
C ALA A 251 -10.09 -14.91 -3.29
N GLY A 252 -10.74 -15.19 -2.17
CA GLY A 252 -12.12 -14.77 -1.93
C GLY A 252 -12.71 -15.36 -0.67
N ILE A 253 -13.86 -14.84 -0.23
CA ILE A 253 -14.54 -15.33 0.96
C ILE A 253 -14.81 -16.84 0.82
N ASP A 254 -14.61 -17.59 1.91
CA ASP A 254 -14.75 -19.04 2.00
C ASP A 254 -13.74 -19.89 1.22
N VAL A 255 -12.80 -19.27 0.49
CA VAL A 255 -11.71 -19.97 -0.21
C VAL A 255 -10.65 -20.43 0.78
N ARG A 256 -10.14 -21.66 0.61
CA ARG A 256 -9.08 -22.22 1.45
C ARG A 256 -7.71 -21.71 1.03
N MET A 257 -6.86 -21.43 2.00
CA MET A 257 -5.47 -21.03 1.79
C MET A 257 -4.69 -22.04 0.94
N SER A 258 -4.90 -23.35 1.15
CA SER A 258 -4.26 -24.41 0.36
C SER A 258 -4.62 -24.41 -1.12
N ASP A 259 -5.86 -24.04 -1.48
CA ASP A 259 -6.31 -24.00 -2.87
C ASP A 259 -5.63 -22.83 -3.60
N ILE A 260 -5.53 -21.67 -2.95
CA ILE A 260 -4.81 -20.49 -3.45
C ILE A 260 -3.34 -20.82 -3.68
N GLY A 261 -2.68 -21.44 -2.70
CA GLY A 261 -1.26 -21.81 -2.83
C GLY A 261 -0.99 -22.87 -3.89
N ALA A 262 -1.92 -23.80 -4.11
CA ALA A 262 -1.80 -24.77 -5.20
C ALA A 262 -1.89 -24.09 -6.58
N ALA A 263 -2.84 -23.18 -6.77
CA ALA A 263 -3.01 -22.45 -8.02
C ALA A 263 -1.83 -21.50 -8.32
N ILE A 264 -1.32 -20.80 -7.30
CA ILE A 264 -0.12 -19.97 -7.42
C ILE A 264 1.07 -20.82 -7.87
N GLN A 265 1.28 -21.99 -7.24
CA GLN A 265 2.39 -22.87 -7.59
C GLN A 265 2.28 -23.39 -9.01
N GLU A 266 1.09 -23.83 -9.42
CA GLU A 266 0.84 -24.32 -10.78
C GLU A 266 1.15 -23.24 -11.82
N ALA A 267 0.69 -22.00 -11.60
CA ALA A 267 1.00 -20.88 -12.47
C ALA A 267 2.52 -20.60 -12.51
N MET A 268 3.16 -20.42 -11.36
CA MET A 268 4.59 -20.08 -11.28
C MET A 268 5.49 -21.14 -11.91
N GLU A 269 5.29 -22.41 -11.54
CA GLU A 269 6.16 -23.53 -11.95
C GLU A 269 5.88 -24.00 -13.38
N SER A 270 4.91 -23.38 -14.08
CA SER A 270 4.71 -23.56 -15.53
C SER A 270 5.72 -22.79 -16.40
N TYR A 271 6.48 -21.86 -15.79
CA TYR A 271 7.46 -21.04 -16.49
C TYR A 271 8.90 -21.57 -16.36
N GLU A 272 9.66 -21.40 -17.43
CA GLU A 272 11.12 -21.53 -17.46
C GLU A 272 11.75 -20.29 -18.10
N VAL A 273 12.96 -19.93 -17.67
CA VAL A 273 13.65 -18.70 -18.09
C VAL A 273 15.10 -18.98 -18.45
N GLU A 274 15.59 -18.37 -19.53
CA GLU A 274 17.00 -18.44 -19.92
C GLU A 274 17.74 -17.22 -19.37
N ILE A 275 18.73 -17.43 -18.50
CA ILE A 275 19.58 -16.36 -17.98
C ILE A 275 21.03 -16.76 -18.21
N ASN A 276 21.78 -15.90 -18.91
CA ASN A 276 23.20 -16.14 -19.24
C ASN A 276 23.45 -17.49 -19.93
N GLY A 277 22.57 -17.91 -20.85
CA GLY A 277 22.68 -19.17 -21.59
C GLY A 277 22.31 -20.42 -20.80
N THR A 278 21.72 -20.27 -19.60
CA THR A 278 21.27 -21.38 -18.76
C THR A 278 19.76 -21.32 -18.56
N MET A 279 19.07 -22.43 -18.85
CA MET A 279 17.64 -22.57 -18.56
C MET A 279 17.40 -22.87 -17.08
N HIS A 280 16.50 -22.11 -16.47
CA HIS A 280 16.08 -22.26 -15.08
C HIS A 280 14.55 -22.45 -15.01
N PRO A 281 14.04 -23.50 -14.36
CA PRO A 281 12.64 -23.50 -13.96
C PRO A 281 12.42 -22.43 -12.88
N VAL A 282 11.32 -21.69 -12.98
CA VAL A 282 10.93 -20.74 -11.93
C VAL A 282 10.29 -21.52 -10.80
N LYS A 283 10.74 -21.29 -9.56
CA LYS A 283 10.24 -21.99 -8.37
C LYS A 283 9.64 -21.00 -7.40
N CYS A 284 8.52 -21.34 -6.80
CA CYS A 284 8.03 -20.62 -5.62
C CYS A 284 9.06 -20.71 -4.48
N ILE A 285 9.28 -19.61 -3.77
CA ILE A 285 10.03 -19.64 -2.50
C ILE A 285 9.13 -20.19 -1.41
N ARG A 286 9.16 -21.51 -1.22
CA ARG A 286 8.15 -22.28 -0.46
C ARG A 286 8.01 -21.92 1.03
N ASN A 287 8.93 -21.14 1.60
CA ASN A 287 8.88 -20.65 2.97
C ASN A 287 8.67 -19.13 3.07
N LEU A 288 8.17 -18.51 2.00
CA LEU A 288 7.54 -17.18 2.00
C LEU A 288 6.07 -17.33 1.65
N ASN A 289 5.24 -16.42 2.13
CA ASN A 289 3.78 -16.51 2.09
C ASN A 289 3.21 -15.11 2.11
N GLY A 290 2.06 -14.88 1.46
CA GLY A 290 1.24 -13.72 1.79
C GLY A 290 0.58 -13.86 3.16
N HIS A 291 -0.21 -12.88 3.55
CA HIS A 291 -0.77 -12.83 4.90
C HIS A 291 -2.01 -11.94 5.00
N ASN A 292 -2.80 -12.12 6.06
CA ASN A 292 -3.81 -11.10 6.41
C ASN A 292 -3.13 -9.88 7.06
N ILE A 293 -3.78 -8.74 6.93
CA ILE A 293 -3.37 -7.45 7.49
C ILE A 293 -4.47 -6.99 8.45
N ASP A 294 -4.09 -6.69 9.69
CA ASP A 294 -4.97 -6.09 10.69
C ASP A 294 -4.60 -4.63 10.92
N GLN A 295 -5.43 -3.88 11.65
CA GLN A 295 -5.14 -2.49 11.95
C GLN A 295 -3.85 -2.35 12.78
N HIS A 296 -2.86 -1.62 12.24
CA HIS A 296 -1.50 -1.47 12.80
C HIS A 296 -0.66 -2.75 12.86
N VAL A 297 -1.11 -3.85 12.29
CA VAL A 297 -0.42 -5.15 12.38
C VAL A 297 -0.29 -5.71 10.97
N ILE A 298 0.94 -5.71 10.46
CA ILE A 298 1.22 -6.16 9.09
C ILE A 298 0.89 -7.65 8.89
N HIS A 299 1.16 -8.48 9.90
CA HIS A 299 0.85 -9.91 9.89
C HIS A 299 -0.24 -10.25 10.93
N GLY A 300 -1.49 -10.37 10.50
CA GLY A 300 -2.64 -10.66 11.37
C GLY A 300 -2.81 -12.13 11.78
N GLY A 301 -1.86 -13.00 11.44
CA GLY A 301 -1.79 -14.41 11.89
C GLY A 301 -2.29 -15.47 10.92
N LYS A 302 -2.99 -15.11 9.84
CA LYS A 302 -3.28 -16.01 8.71
C LYS A 302 -2.22 -15.86 7.63
N SER A 303 -1.74 -16.98 7.09
CA SER A 303 -0.77 -17.00 5.98
C SER A 303 -1.41 -17.53 4.71
N VAL A 304 -1.12 -16.87 3.58
CA VAL A 304 -1.51 -17.29 2.23
C VAL A 304 -0.32 -18.02 1.61
N PRO A 305 -0.34 -19.37 1.55
CA PRO A 305 0.78 -20.10 0.98
C PRO A 305 0.90 -19.84 -0.51
N ILE A 306 2.13 -19.92 -1.03
CA ILE A 306 2.42 -19.84 -2.49
C ILE A 306 2.81 -21.19 -3.08
N VAL A 307 2.67 -22.24 -2.27
CA VAL A 307 2.84 -23.65 -2.64
C VAL A 307 1.66 -24.44 -2.14
N LYS A 308 1.39 -25.57 -2.77
CA LYS A 308 0.38 -26.52 -2.28
C LYS A 308 0.64 -26.87 -0.81
N SER A 309 -0.36 -26.67 0.03
CA SER A 309 -0.31 -26.97 1.46
C SER A 309 -1.51 -27.83 1.88
N THR A 310 -1.53 -28.25 3.15
CA THR A 310 -2.69 -28.95 3.75
C THR A 310 -3.56 -28.01 4.58
N ASP A 311 -3.27 -26.70 4.59
CA ASP A 311 -4.00 -25.72 5.40
C ASP A 311 -5.45 -25.58 4.93
N GLN A 312 -6.39 -25.83 5.84
CA GLN A 312 -7.84 -25.75 5.58
C GLN A 312 -8.43 -24.42 6.06
N THR A 313 -7.62 -23.51 6.60
CA THR A 313 -8.02 -22.15 6.97
C THR A 313 -8.62 -21.45 5.76
N LYS A 314 -9.66 -20.65 5.99
CA LYS A 314 -10.38 -19.91 4.95
C LYS A 314 -10.23 -18.41 5.13
N MET A 315 -10.34 -17.72 4.01
CA MET A 315 -10.56 -16.28 3.96
C MET A 315 -12.00 -15.95 4.37
N GLU A 316 -12.16 -14.88 5.16
CA GLU A 316 -13.43 -14.46 5.74
C GLU A 316 -13.84 -13.06 5.25
N GLU A 317 -15.14 -12.78 5.34
CA GLU A 317 -15.70 -11.47 4.98
C GLU A 317 -15.11 -10.36 5.86
N GLY A 318 -14.71 -9.26 5.25
CA GLY A 318 -14.15 -8.08 5.93
C GLY A 318 -12.64 -8.14 6.14
N GLU A 319 -11.98 -9.26 5.88
CA GLU A 319 -10.53 -9.40 5.99
C GLU A 319 -9.79 -8.64 4.86
N VAL A 320 -8.55 -8.26 5.16
CA VAL A 320 -7.62 -7.64 4.23
C VAL A 320 -6.41 -8.55 4.10
N PHE A 321 -5.94 -8.76 2.87
CA PHE A 321 -4.80 -9.65 2.60
C PHE A 321 -3.76 -8.98 1.72
N ALA A 322 -2.50 -9.17 2.08
CA ALA A 322 -1.36 -9.12 1.19
C ALA A 322 -1.31 -10.42 0.39
N ILE A 323 -1.52 -10.33 -0.93
CA ILE A 323 -1.30 -11.44 -1.86
C ILE A 323 0.02 -11.18 -2.57
N GLU A 324 1.07 -11.80 -2.06
CA GLU A 324 2.42 -11.75 -2.59
C GLU A 324 2.90 -13.11 -3.05
N THR A 325 3.74 -13.13 -4.09
CA THR A 325 4.43 -14.33 -4.52
C THR A 325 5.89 -14.04 -4.84
N PHE A 326 6.73 -15.05 -4.63
CA PHE A 326 8.16 -14.96 -4.88
C PHE A 326 8.61 -16.11 -5.77
N GLY A 327 9.13 -15.75 -6.95
CA GLY A 327 9.78 -16.71 -7.86
C GLY A 327 11.29 -16.67 -7.68
N SER A 328 11.93 -17.83 -7.77
CA SER A 328 13.38 -17.99 -7.66
C SER A 328 13.93 -18.94 -8.72
N THR A 329 15.12 -18.61 -9.26
CA THR A 329 15.93 -19.52 -10.08
C THR A 329 16.82 -20.46 -9.24
N GLY A 330 16.82 -20.28 -7.92
CA GLY A 330 17.65 -20.99 -6.96
C GLY A 330 17.00 -22.26 -6.40
N LYS A 331 17.02 -22.40 -5.06
CA LYS A 331 16.44 -23.53 -4.35
C LYS A 331 14.95 -23.35 -4.06
N GLY A 332 14.39 -22.17 -4.29
CA GLY A 332 13.03 -21.84 -3.90
C GLY A 332 12.86 -21.94 -2.39
N TYR A 333 13.87 -21.48 -1.63
CA TYR A 333 13.88 -21.49 -0.18
C TYR A 333 14.85 -20.45 0.35
N VAL A 334 14.36 -19.56 1.22
CA VAL A 334 15.15 -18.47 1.81
C VAL A 334 15.67 -18.82 3.20
N ARG A 335 16.81 -18.23 3.54
CA ARG A 335 17.41 -18.26 4.88
C ARG A 335 17.79 -16.84 5.27
N GLU A 336 17.89 -16.61 6.57
CA GLU A 336 18.37 -15.36 7.11
C GLU A 336 19.84 -15.15 6.72
N GLU A 337 20.14 -14.01 6.11
CA GLU A 337 21.49 -13.60 5.73
C GLU A 337 21.64 -12.07 5.89
N MET A 338 22.88 -11.59 5.96
CA MET A 338 23.23 -10.16 6.06
C MET A 338 22.86 -9.52 7.41
N GLU A 339 23.07 -8.20 7.50
CA GLU A 339 22.77 -7.43 8.71
C GLU A 339 21.28 -7.12 8.81
N THR A 340 20.67 -7.42 9.95
CA THR A 340 19.27 -7.09 10.22
C THR A 340 19.04 -5.57 10.23
N SER A 341 18.00 -5.14 9.51
CA SER A 341 17.55 -3.76 9.50
C SER A 341 16.10 -3.57 9.93
N HIS A 342 15.24 -4.57 9.74
CA HIS A 342 13.81 -4.53 10.09
C HIS A 342 13.54 -5.08 11.50
N TYR A 343 12.62 -4.42 12.20
CA TYR A 343 12.20 -4.77 13.54
C TYR A 343 10.72 -4.42 13.72
N ALA A 344 10.01 -5.12 14.60
CA ALA A 344 8.68 -4.74 15.05
C ALA A 344 8.49 -5.11 16.52
N LEU A 345 7.55 -4.47 17.21
CA LEU A 345 7.14 -4.94 18.54
C LEU A 345 6.50 -6.33 18.39
N ALA A 346 6.88 -7.28 19.23
CA ALA A 346 6.27 -8.61 19.22
C ALA A 346 4.81 -8.53 19.68
N ALA A 347 3.89 -9.16 18.94
CA ALA A 347 2.47 -9.14 19.27
C ALA A 347 2.17 -9.82 20.63
N ASP A 348 2.95 -10.84 20.97
CA ASP A 348 2.90 -11.63 22.19
C ASP A 348 4.07 -11.31 23.15
N ALA A 349 4.57 -10.07 23.11
CA ALA A 349 5.73 -9.64 23.88
C ALA A 349 5.63 -10.04 25.37
N PRO A 350 6.64 -10.71 25.94
CA PRO A 350 6.62 -11.14 27.32
C PRO A 350 6.79 -9.95 28.27
N ASN A 351 6.15 -10.03 29.44
CA ASN A 351 6.34 -9.02 30.49
C ASN A 351 7.65 -9.27 31.25
N VAL A 352 8.76 -8.73 30.72
CA VAL A 352 10.11 -8.89 31.28
C VAL A 352 10.62 -7.55 31.85
N PRO A 353 11.09 -7.51 33.12
CA PRO A 353 11.69 -6.30 33.68
C PRO A 353 12.99 -5.92 32.97
N LEU A 354 12.96 -4.83 32.20
CA LEU A 354 14.16 -4.25 31.60
C LEU A 354 15.03 -3.61 32.69
N ARG A 355 16.33 -3.93 32.72
CA ARG A 355 17.30 -3.30 33.64
C ARG A 355 18.11 -2.19 32.97
N LEU A 356 18.38 -2.35 31.68
CA LEU A 356 19.20 -1.41 30.91
C LEU A 356 18.41 -0.14 30.57
N SER A 357 18.93 1.03 30.93
CA SER A 357 18.27 2.32 30.68
C SER A 357 18.10 2.60 29.19
N SER A 358 19.08 2.26 28.35
CA SER A 358 18.96 2.44 26.90
C SER A 358 17.85 1.57 26.29
N ALA A 359 17.64 0.35 26.79
CA ALA A 359 16.52 -0.49 26.35
C ALA A 359 15.16 0.09 26.76
N LYS A 360 15.03 0.59 27.99
CA LYS A 360 13.79 1.27 28.45
C LYS A 360 13.47 2.51 27.63
N ASN A 361 14.47 3.36 27.40
CA ASN A 361 14.31 4.58 26.62
C ASN A 361 13.92 4.26 25.18
N LEU A 362 14.57 3.26 24.58
CA LEU A 362 14.26 2.84 23.22
C LEU A 362 12.86 2.20 23.11
N LEU A 363 12.45 1.36 24.06
CA LEU A 363 11.10 0.79 24.08
C LEU A 363 10.03 1.88 24.20
N ASN A 364 10.25 2.88 25.05
CA ASN A 364 9.35 4.03 25.16
C ASN A 364 9.25 4.79 23.83
N LEU A 365 10.38 4.99 23.14
CA LEU A 365 10.41 5.61 21.82
C LEU A 365 9.65 4.77 20.78
N ILE A 366 9.85 3.45 20.76
CA ILE A 366 9.14 2.53 19.85
C ILE A 366 7.63 2.60 20.09
N ASN A 367 7.18 2.46 21.35
CA ASN A 367 5.76 2.51 21.69
C ASN A 367 5.10 3.84 21.29
N LYS A 368 5.81 4.95 21.46
CA LYS A 368 5.30 6.29 21.17
C LYS A 368 5.30 6.65 19.69
N ASN A 369 6.15 6.02 18.88
CA ASN A 369 6.30 6.38 17.47
C ASN A 369 5.78 5.30 16.54
N PHE A 370 6.06 4.02 16.78
CA PHE A 370 5.72 2.95 15.85
C PHE A 370 4.58 2.07 16.36
N GLY A 371 4.46 1.91 17.69
CA GLY A 371 3.54 0.92 18.25
C GLY A 371 3.91 -0.47 17.75
N THR A 372 2.96 -1.14 17.08
CA THR A 372 3.16 -2.45 16.44
C THR A 372 3.59 -2.38 14.97
N LEU A 373 3.66 -1.17 14.37
CA LEU A 373 4.14 -1.02 12.99
C LEU A 373 5.63 -1.39 12.91
N PRO A 374 6.06 -2.11 11.86
CA PRO A 374 7.48 -2.36 11.63
C PRO A 374 8.26 -1.07 11.41
N PHE A 375 9.51 -1.06 11.88
CA PHE A 375 10.46 0.05 11.74
C PHE A 375 11.84 -0.48 11.37
N CYS A 376 12.73 0.42 10.93
CA CYS A 376 14.13 0.10 10.69
C CYS A 376 15.07 1.04 11.45
N ARG A 377 16.37 0.68 11.48
CA ARG A 377 17.39 1.49 12.17
C ARG A 377 17.44 2.94 11.68
N ARG A 378 17.31 3.17 10.37
CA ARG A 378 17.25 4.53 9.79
C ARG A 378 16.09 5.36 10.33
N TYR A 379 14.97 4.74 10.72
CA TYR A 379 13.84 5.49 11.28
C TYR A 379 14.13 5.94 12.71
N ILE A 380 14.84 5.11 13.48
CA ILE A 380 15.35 5.47 14.80
C ILE A 380 16.39 6.59 14.69
N ASP A 381 17.30 6.51 13.72
CA ASP A 381 18.30 7.56 13.44
C ASP A 381 17.62 8.90 13.12
N ARG A 382 16.57 8.87 12.29
CA ARG A 382 15.80 10.06 11.89
C ARG A 382 15.07 10.73 13.06
N LEU A 383 14.74 9.98 14.11
CA LEU A 383 14.20 10.50 15.38
C LEU A 383 15.30 11.04 16.33
N GLY A 384 16.52 11.21 15.82
CA GLY A 384 17.64 11.81 16.55
C GLY A 384 18.25 10.91 17.62
N GLN A 385 18.00 9.60 17.56
CA GLN A 385 18.63 8.64 18.48
C GLN A 385 20.00 8.21 17.98
N ASP A 386 20.93 8.06 18.91
CA ASP A 386 22.26 7.50 18.66
C ASP A 386 22.56 6.36 19.65
N LYS A 387 23.58 5.55 19.34
CA LYS A 387 24.12 4.50 20.24
C LYS A 387 23.07 3.53 20.83
N TYR A 388 21.95 3.34 20.13
CA TYR A 388 20.80 2.58 20.63
C TYR A 388 20.93 1.06 20.40
N LEU A 389 21.90 0.59 19.60
CA LEU A 389 22.04 -0.83 19.23
C LEU A 389 22.14 -1.78 20.43
N LEU A 390 22.81 -1.38 21.52
CA LEU A 390 22.85 -2.18 22.73
C LEU A 390 21.46 -2.32 23.37
N GLY A 391 20.68 -1.23 23.37
CA GLY A 391 19.29 -1.25 23.84
C GLY A 391 18.40 -2.11 22.94
N LEU A 392 18.54 -1.96 21.62
CA LEU A 392 17.79 -2.74 20.63
C LEU A 392 18.07 -4.24 20.76
N ASN A 393 19.34 -4.64 20.82
CA ASN A 393 19.72 -6.05 21.01
C ASN A 393 19.19 -6.61 22.35
N ASN A 394 19.11 -5.79 23.40
CA ASN A 394 18.51 -6.21 24.65
C ASN A 394 17.00 -6.42 24.55
N LEU A 395 16.28 -5.58 23.78
CA LEU A 395 14.85 -5.77 23.51
C LEU A 395 14.59 -7.04 22.69
N VAL A 396 15.42 -7.29 21.67
CA VAL A 396 15.35 -8.50 20.84
C VAL A 396 15.60 -9.76 21.65
N SER A 397 16.71 -9.82 22.38
CA SER A 397 17.02 -10.97 23.25
C SER A 397 16.02 -11.19 24.40
N SER A 398 15.23 -10.19 24.74
CA SER A 398 14.14 -10.30 25.73
C SER A 398 12.80 -10.72 25.12
N GLY A 399 12.71 -10.86 23.79
CA GLY A 399 11.48 -11.20 23.06
C GLY A 399 10.46 -10.07 22.96
N ILE A 400 10.82 -8.84 23.34
CA ILE A 400 9.90 -7.68 23.30
C ILE A 400 9.81 -7.10 21.89
N VAL A 401 10.93 -7.09 21.17
CA VAL A 401 11.03 -6.68 19.78
C VAL A 401 11.45 -7.90 18.97
N GLN A 402 10.77 -8.16 17.87
CA GLN A 402 11.18 -9.17 16.90
C GLN A 402 12.08 -8.52 15.86
N ASP A 403 13.18 -9.17 15.51
CA ASP A 403 14.04 -8.79 14.39
C ASP A 403 13.67 -9.60 13.15
N TYR A 404 13.73 -8.95 11.98
CA TYR A 404 13.38 -9.52 10.69
C TYR A 404 14.59 -9.38 9.75
N PRO A 405 15.56 -10.31 9.81
CA PRO A 405 16.74 -10.26 8.96
C PRO A 405 16.36 -10.45 7.47
N PRO A 406 17.20 -9.98 6.54
CA PRO A 406 17.04 -10.25 5.12
C PRO A 406 16.93 -11.75 4.81
N LEU A 407 16.03 -12.09 3.89
CA LEU A 407 15.70 -13.47 3.55
C LEU A 407 16.24 -13.79 2.14
N CYS A 408 17.28 -14.62 2.09
CA CYS A 408 18.06 -14.90 0.89
C CYS A 408 17.97 -16.37 0.45
N ASP A 409 17.76 -16.60 -0.85
CA ASP A 409 18.04 -17.89 -1.49
C ASP A 409 19.56 -18.02 -1.72
N ILE A 410 20.01 -19.09 -2.37
CA ILE A 410 21.43 -19.35 -2.62
C ILE A 410 22.07 -18.24 -3.46
N LYS A 411 23.26 -17.80 -3.05
CA LYS A 411 24.05 -16.83 -3.81
C LYS A 411 24.20 -17.24 -5.28
N GLY A 412 23.95 -16.28 -6.17
CA GLY A 412 23.97 -16.47 -7.62
C GLY A 412 22.61 -16.79 -8.23
N SER A 413 21.57 -17.04 -7.43
CA SER A 413 20.19 -17.06 -7.93
C SER A 413 19.61 -15.65 -8.06
N TYR A 414 18.48 -15.58 -8.74
CA TYR A 414 17.67 -14.37 -8.89
C TYR A 414 16.28 -14.63 -8.32
N THR A 415 15.75 -13.64 -7.61
CA THR A 415 14.41 -13.68 -7.06
C THR A 415 13.63 -12.44 -7.49
N ALA A 416 12.34 -12.62 -7.78
CA ALA A 416 11.39 -11.57 -8.11
C ALA A 416 10.14 -11.70 -7.22
N GLN A 417 9.47 -10.58 -6.96
CA GLN A 417 8.24 -10.42 -6.17
C GLN A 417 7.25 -9.51 -6.90
N TYR A 418 5.97 -9.84 -6.77
CA TYR A 418 4.85 -8.93 -6.99
C TYR A 418 3.84 -9.11 -5.87
N GLU A 419 3.13 -8.04 -5.54
CA GLU A 419 2.19 -8.06 -4.43
C GLU A 419 1.10 -7.01 -4.54
N HIS A 420 -0.11 -7.39 -4.13
CA HIS A 420 -1.20 -6.45 -3.87
C HIS A 420 -1.90 -6.68 -2.54
N THR A 421 -2.38 -5.58 -1.96
CA THR A 421 -3.41 -5.61 -0.93
C THR A 421 -4.78 -5.81 -1.59
N ILE A 422 -5.54 -6.77 -1.08
CA ILE A 422 -6.96 -6.97 -1.41
C ILE A 422 -7.83 -6.78 -0.17
N VAL A 423 -9.04 -6.25 -0.37
CA VAL A 423 -10.07 -6.15 0.68
C VAL A 423 -11.23 -7.06 0.30
N LEU A 424 -11.57 -7.99 1.19
CA LEU A 424 -12.69 -8.90 1.02
C LEU A 424 -13.99 -8.26 1.48
N ARG A 425 -14.51 -7.32 0.69
CA ARG A 425 -15.76 -6.60 1.01
C ARG A 425 -16.97 -7.56 1.00
N PRO A 426 -18.07 -7.21 1.68
CA PRO A 426 -19.25 -8.09 1.75
C PRO A 426 -19.84 -8.52 0.41
N ASN A 427 -19.82 -7.63 -0.59
CA ASN A 427 -20.43 -7.81 -1.91
C ASN A 427 -19.43 -8.11 -3.03
N VAL A 428 -18.20 -7.61 -2.94
CA VAL A 428 -17.15 -7.72 -3.98
C VAL A 428 -15.77 -7.89 -3.34
N LYS A 429 -14.78 -8.28 -4.14
CA LYS A 429 -13.36 -8.16 -3.79
C LYS A 429 -12.81 -6.88 -4.41
N GLU A 430 -12.04 -6.09 -3.66
CA GLU A 430 -11.34 -4.92 -4.20
C GLU A 430 -9.84 -5.14 -4.12
N VAL A 431 -9.16 -5.15 -5.26
CA VAL A 431 -7.68 -5.13 -5.32
C VAL A 431 -7.26 -3.68 -5.13
N ILE A 432 -7.21 -3.26 -3.87
CA ILE A 432 -7.19 -1.84 -3.51
C ILE A 432 -5.91 -1.14 -3.97
N SER A 433 -4.79 -1.85 -4.01
CA SER A 433 -3.50 -1.32 -4.48
C SER A 433 -3.27 -1.45 -5.98
N ARG A 434 -4.21 -2.01 -6.76
CA ARG A 434 -4.09 -2.08 -8.23
C ARG A 434 -3.89 -0.69 -8.83
N GLY A 435 -3.08 -0.61 -9.88
CA GLY A 435 -2.92 0.59 -10.70
C GLY A 435 -2.60 0.21 -12.15
N ASP A 436 -2.33 1.21 -12.98
CA ASP A 436 -2.09 1.00 -14.42
C ASP A 436 -0.75 0.29 -14.73
N ASP A 437 0.10 0.11 -13.73
CA ASP A 437 1.47 -0.38 -13.85
C ASP A 437 1.65 -1.89 -13.58
N TYR A 438 0.89 -2.47 -12.63
CA TYR A 438 0.88 -3.93 -12.42
C TYR A 438 -0.36 -4.42 -11.71
#